data_AF-A0A4Y5Z3F9-F1
#
_entry.id   AF-A0A4Y5Z3F9-F1
#
_cell.length_a   1.000
_cell.length_b   1.000
_cell.length_c   1.000
_cell.angle_alpha   90.00
_cell.angle_beta   90.00
_cell.angle_gamma   90.00
#
_symmetry.space_group_name_H-M   'P 1'
#
loop_
_entity.id
_entity.type
_entity.pdbx_description
1 polymer ?
#
loop_
_entity_poly.entity_id
_entity_poly.type
_entity_poly.pdbx_seq_one_letter_code
_entity_poly.pdbx_strand_id
1 'polypeptide(L)' 'MRIIFYLPYNASPRGQWIVRRNADLAGQFATRDEALTHAHLMVGAFRALPGNEAELKIEDENGNWRLDAASSEASAR' A
#
# COMPACT_ATOMS: atom_id res chain seq x y z
N MET A 1 -9.69 -14.39 0.71
CA MET A 1 -9.24 -13.60 1.87
C MET A 1 -8.92 -12.19 1.41
N ARG A 2 -9.39 -11.16 2.12
CA ARG A 2 -9.13 -9.76 1.77
C ARG A 2 -8.03 -9.18 2.66
N ILE A 3 -7.08 -8.49 2.06
CA ILE A 3 -5.96 -7.84 2.74
C ILE A 3 -5.93 -6.36 2.34
N ILE A 4 -5.65 -5.49 3.29
CA ILE A 4 -5.44 -4.06 3.01
C ILE A 4 -4.02 -3.69 3.45
N PHE A 5 -3.28 -3.13 2.52
CA PHE A 5 -2.00 -2.48 2.77
C PHE A 5 -2.23 -1.00 3.05
N TYR A 6 -1.42 -0.44 3.94
CA TYR A 6 -1.51 0.95 4.36
C TYR A 6 -0.15 1.62 4.21
N LEU A 7 -0.14 2.79 3.58
CA LEU A 7 1.00 3.68 3.54
C LEU A 7 0.61 4.99 4.24
N PRO A 8 0.98 5.17 5.53
CA PRO A 8 0.77 6.41 6.26
C PRO A 8 1.54 7.56 5.62
N TYR A 9 1.03 8.78 5.80
CA TYR A 9 1.69 9.97 5.32
C TYR A 9 2.95 10.20 6.16
N ASN A 10 4.06 10.49 5.48
CA ASN A 10 5.25 11.00 6.13
C ASN A 10 5.59 12.37 5.53
N ALA A 11 5.63 13.39 6.39
CA ALA A 11 5.98 14.76 5.99
C ALA A 11 7.41 14.89 5.46
N SER A 12 8.28 13.92 5.74
CA SER A 12 9.62 13.85 5.18
C SER A 12 9.66 12.92 3.97
N PRO A 13 9.86 13.45 2.74
CA PRO A 13 9.98 12.63 1.53
C PRO A 13 11.17 11.66 1.58
N ARG A 14 12.21 12.00 2.36
CA ARG A 14 13.41 11.17 2.62
C ARG A 14 13.41 10.59 4.05
N GLY A 15 12.24 10.53 4.68
CA GLY A 15 12.05 9.90 5.98
C GLY A 15 11.81 8.41 5.84
N GLN A 16 11.70 7.71 6.97
CA GLN A 16 11.32 6.30 6.96
C GLN A 16 9.86 6.16 6.55
N TRP A 17 9.61 5.65 5.34
CA TRP A 17 8.28 5.33 4.83
C TRP A 17 7.93 3.90 5.21
N ILE A 18 6.80 3.71 5.90
CA ILE A 18 6.41 2.42 6.44
C ILE A 18 5.20 1.90 5.67
N VAL A 19 5.31 0.70 5.09
CA VAL A 19 4.15 -0.03 4.57
C VAL A 19 3.67 -0.99 5.66
N ARG A 20 2.37 -0.95 5.94
CA ARG A 20 1.73 -1.86 6.90
C ARG A 20 0.77 -2.79 6.18
N ARG A 21 0.57 -3.97 6.75
CA ARG A 21 -0.49 -4.91 6.37
C ARG A 21 -1.34 -5.15 7.61
N ASN A 22 -2.57 -4.64 7.61
CA ASN A 22 -3.37 -4.56 8.84
C ASN A 22 -2.60 -3.87 9.98
N ALA A 23 -2.36 -4.57 11.11
CA ALA A 23 -1.58 -4.05 12.23
C ALA A 23 -0.07 -4.25 12.06
N ASP A 24 0.36 -5.11 11.14
CA ASP A 24 1.74 -5.59 11.05
C ASP A 24 2.60 -4.70 10.16
N LEU A 25 3.89 -4.59 10.51
CA LEU A 25 4.89 -3.98 9.66
C LEU A 25 5.16 -4.89 8.46
N ALA A 26 4.88 -4.40 7.25
CA ALA A 26 5.15 -5.13 6.01
C ALA A 26 6.49 -4.71 5.38
N GLY A 27 6.91 -3.47 5.58
CA GLY A 27 8.21 -2.99 5.12
C GLY A 27 8.52 -1.55 5.54
N GLN A 28 9.78 -1.18 5.44
CA GLN A 28 10.28 0.16 5.73
C GLN A 28 11.28 0.58 4.64
N PHE A 29 11.12 1.81 4.14
CA PHE A 29 11.80 2.30 2.95
C PHE A 29 12.36 3.71 3.17
N ALA A 30 13.40 4.07 2.43
CA ALA A 30 14.06 5.37 2.59
C ALA A 30 13.31 6.50 1.86
N THR A 31 12.46 6.15 0.89
CA THR A 31 11.68 7.11 0.11
C THR A 31 10.23 6.63 -0.07
N ARG A 32 9.36 7.59 -0.39
CA ARG A 32 7.96 7.32 -0.72
C ARG A 32 7.81 6.39 -1.92
N ASP A 33 8.61 6.64 -2.97
CA ASP A 33 8.49 5.92 -4.24
C ASP A 33 8.91 4.45 -4.08
N GLU A 34 9.94 4.17 -3.29
CA GLU A 34 10.32 2.80 -2.90
C GLU A 34 9.18 2.09 -2.15
N ALA A 35 8.58 2.79 -1.19
CA ALA A 35 7.47 2.25 -0.40
C ALA A 35 6.25 1.94 -1.25
N LEU A 36 5.87 2.87 -2.15
CA LEU A 36 4.78 2.69 -3.10
C LEU A 36 5.04 1.52 -4.05
N THR A 37 6.22 1.49 -4.67
CA THR A 37 6.63 0.40 -5.58
C THR A 37 6.50 -0.95 -4.89
N HIS A 38 7.00 -1.06 -3.65
CA HIS A 38 6.92 -2.30 -2.90
C HIS A 38 5.48 -2.65 -2.51
N ALA A 39 4.68 -1.67 -2.07
CA ALA A 39 3.28 -1.88 -1.74
C ALA A 39 2.46 -2.39 -2.94
N HIS A 40 2.69 -1.84 -4.14
CA HIS A 40 2.06 -2.31 -5.37
C HIS A 40 2.47 -3.74 -5.72
N LEU A 41 3.76 -4.07 -5.61
CA LEU A 41 4.24 -5.44 -5.83
C LEU A 41 3.56 -6.43 -4.87
N MET A 42 3.41 -6.08 -3.60
CA MET A 42 2.70 -6.93 -2.63
C MET A 42 1.22 -7.08 -2.97
N VAL A 43 0.53 -6.00 -3.35
CA VAL A 43 -0.87 -6.07 -3.80
C VAL A 43 -1.00 -7.03 -4.98
N GLY A 44 -0.14 -6.90 -5.99
CA GLY A 44 -0.13 -7.79 -7.15
C GLY A 44 0.12 -9.26 -6.77
N ALA A 45 1.13 -9.51 -5.93
CA ALA A 45 1.48 -10.85 -5.48
C ALA A 45 0.33 -11.53 -4.70
N PHE A 46 -0.35 -10.79 -3.82
CA PHE A 46 -1.50 -11.35 -3.11
C PHE A 46 -2.70 -11.61 -4.01
N ARG A 47 -2.96 -10.73 -4.99
CA ARG A 47 -4.05 -10.96 -5.97
C ARG A 47 -3.80 -12.13 -6.90
N ALA A 48 -2.54 -12.45 -7.18
CA ALA A 48 -2.19 -13.62 -7.98
C ALA A 48 -2.56 -14.95 -7.31
N LEU A 49 -2.79 -14.96 -5.99
CA LEU A 49 -3.23 -16.14 -5.26
C LEU A 49 -4.75 -16.35 -5.39
N PRO A 50 -5.24 -17.53 -5.81
CA PRO A 50 -6.67 -17.78 -6.00
C PRO A 50 -7.52 -17.43 -4.76
N GLY A 51 -8.61 -16.71 -4.98
CA GLY A 51 -9.55 -16.32 -3.92
C GLY A 51 -9.03 -15.22 -2.98
N ASN A 52 -7.95 -14.52 -3.33
CA ASN A 52 -7.42 -13.39 -2.56
C ASN A 52 -7.74 -12.05 -3.21
N GLU A 53 -8.05 -11.09 -2.36
CA GLU A 53 -8.21 -9.69 -2.70
C GLU A 53 -7.17 -8.89 -1.91
N ALA A 54 -6.54 -7.92 -2.55
CA ALA A 54 -5.62 -6.99 -1.88
C ALA A 54 -5.87 -5.57 -2.35
N GLU A 55 -5.77 -4.59 -1.46
CA GLU A 55 -5.92 -3.17 -1.77
C GLU A 55 -4.81 -2.37 -1.10
N LEU A 56 -4.51 -1.17 -1.63
CA LEU A 56 -3.60 -0.22 -0.99
C LEU A 56 -4.36 1.05 -0.62
N LYS A 57 -4.28 1.43 0.65
CA LYS A 57 -4.73 2.74 1.14
C LYS A 57 -3.53 3.63 1.43
N ILE A 58 -3.57 4.86 0.93
CA ILE A 58 -2.54 5.86 1.13
C ILE A 58 -3.16 7.01 1.92
N GLU A 59 -2.50 7.42 2.99
CA GLU A 59 -2.87 8.62 3.73
C GLU A 59 -2.28 9.86 3.05
N ASP A 60 -3.09 10.90 2.91
CA ASP A 60 -2.64 12.21 2.44
C ASP A 60 -2.16 13.10 3.60
N GLU A 61 -1.58 14.24 3.26
CA GLU A 61 -1.03 15.21 4.23
C GLU A 61 -2.05 15.76 5.23
N ASN A 62 -3.35 15.62 4.93
CA ASN A 62 -4.44 16.06 5.79
C ASN A 62 -4.96 14.92 6.69
N GLY A 63 -4.31 13.75 6.67
CA GLY A 63 -4.71 12.56 7.43
C GLY A 63 -5.88 11.79 6.80
N ASN A 64 -6.24 12.08 5.54
CA ASN A 64 -7.32 11.34 4.89
C ASN A 64 -6.77 10.09 4.19
N TRP A 65 -7.44 8.97 4.41
CA TRP A 65 -7.12 7.71 3.76
C TRP A 65 -7.85 7.57 2.42
N ARG A 66 -7.10 7.38 1.35
CA ARG A 66 -7.63 7.18 0.00
C ARG A 66 -7.22 5.81 -0.53
N LEU A 67 -8.15 5.17 -1.25
CA LEU A 67 -7.80 3.97 -2.01
C LEU A 67 -6.90 4.37 -3.18
N ASP A 68 -5.78 3.69 -3.32
CA ASP A 68 -4.87 3.93 -4.43
C ASP A 68 -5.51 3.42 -5.74
N ALA A 69 -5.58 4.29 -6.74
CA ALA A 69 -6.27 4.00 -8.00
C ALA A 69 -5.64 2.81 -8.75
N ALA A 70 -4.30 2.72 -8.77
CA ALA A 70 -3.58 1.62 -9.39
C ALA A 70 -3.86 0.28 -8.69
N SER A 71 -4.09 0.31 -7.37
CA SER A 71 -4.64 -0.85 -6.68
C SER A 71 -6.10 -1.10 -7.05
N SER A 72 -6.96 -0.11 -7.19
CA SER A 72 -8.39 -0.34 -7.48
C SER A 72 -8.68 -0.88 -8.90
N GLU A 73 -7.92 -0.49 -9.92
CA GLU A 73 -8.24 -0.76 -11.33
C GLU A 73 -7.95 -2.19 -11.79
N ALA A 74 -7.01 -2.90 -11.14
CA ALA A 74 -6.68 -4.27 -11.51
C ALA A 74 -7.71 -5.33 -11.06
N SER A 75 -8.82 -4.94 -10.42
CA SER A 75 -9.96 -5.83 -10.11
C SER A 75 -11.09 -5.77 -11.16
N ALA A 76 -11.00 -4.90 -12.18
CA ALA A 76 -12.06 -4.67 -13.15
C ALA A 76 -11.82 -5.29 -14.55
N ARG A 77 -10.84 -6.20 -14.68
CA ARG A 77 -10.57 -6.94 -15.93
C ARG A 77 -10.62 -8.44 -15.71
#